data_AF-A0A0G2UWY6-F1
#
_entry.id   AF-A0A0G2UWY6-F1
#
_cell.length_a   1.000
_cell.length_b   1.000
_cell.length_c   1.000
_cell.angle_alpha   90.00
_cell.angle_beta   90.00
_cell.angle_gamma   90.00
#
_symmetry.space_group_name_H-M   'P 1'
#
loop_
_entity.id
_entity.type
_entity.pdbx_description
1 polymer ?
#
loop_
_entity_poly.entity_id
_entity_poly.type
_entity_poly.pdbx_seq_one_letter_code
_entity_poly.pdbx_strand_id
1 'polypeptide(L)'
;MNTWGYMNLQNSSSPLMEQLMFFHNHSMLIIILITLMVGYLMSSLFFNKFTNRFLMESQTIEIIWTILPAFMLIFIALPSLRLLYLLDDLNKPLITLKTIGHQWYWSYEYSDFNNIEFDSYMIPSKELTMNNFRLLDVDNRIILPFNSQIRILITALDVLHSWTIPSLGIKVDATPGRLNQSNFLINRPGLFFGQCSEICGANHSFMPIVIESVSLNSFIKWINS
;
A
#
# COMPACT_ATOMS: atom_id res chain seq x y z
N MET A 1 2.21 6.64 10.01
CA MET A 1 3.51 6.89 9.37
C MET A 1 4.54 5.90 9.90
N ASN A 2 5.64 5.69 9.16
CA ASN A 2 6.76 4.87 9.64
C ASN A 2 7.45 5.53 10.83
N THR A 3 7.76 4.72 11.85
CA THR A 3 8.62 5.14 12.97
C THR A 3 10.06 4.69 12.71
N TRP A 4 11.00 5.27 13.44
CA TRP A 4 12.43 4.99 13.28
C TRP A 4 12.73 3.56 13.74
N GLY A 5 13.54 2.83 12.97
CA GLY A 5 13.91 1.44 13.28
C GLY A 5 12.76 0.44 13.14
N TYR A 6 11.66 0.83 12.51
CA TYR A 6 10.51 -0.04 12.32
C TYR A 6 10.73 -1.04 11.19
N MET A 7 10.61 -2.33 11.49
CA MET A 7 10.91 -3.44 10.56
C MET A 7 9.67 -4.04 9.89
N ASN A 8 8.46 -3.68 10.36
CA ASN A 8 7.20 -4.26 9.89
C ASN A 8 6.44 -3.30 8.97
N LEU A 9 5.27 -3.72 8.48
CA LEU A 9 4.30 -2.87 7.80
C LEU A 9 3.65 -1.88 8.77
N GLN A 10 3.34 -0.66 8.31
CA GLN A 10 2.64 0.33 9.16
C GLN A 10 1.36 -0.25 9.76
N ASN A 11 1.03 0.17 10.99
CA ASN A 11 -0.21 -0.19 11.63
C ASN A 11 -1.40 0.14 10.73
N SER A 12 -2.17 -0.89 10.35
CA SER A 12 -3.34 -0.73 9.48
C SER A 12 -4.34 0.29 10.00
N SER A 13 -4.97 0.99 9.06
CA SER A 13 -6.11 1.88 9.26
C SER A 13 -7.32 1.54 8.39
N SER A 14 -7.30 0.39 7.70
CA SER A 14 -8.43 -0.13 6.91
C SER A 14 -8.61 -1.64 7.12
N PRO A 15 -9.83 -2.20 6.97
CA PRO A 15 -10.03 -3.65 7.09
C PRO A 15 -9.22 -4.43 6.04
N LEU A 16 -9.07 -3.86 4.85
CA LEU A 16 -8.32 -4.47 3.74
C LEU A 16 -6.82 -4.54 4.04
N MET A 17 -6.23 -3.49 4.62
CA MET A 17 -4.83 -3.52 5.02
C MET A 17 -4.58 -4.49 6.19
N GLU A 18 -5.56 -4.72 7.07
CA GLU A 18 -5.46 -5.80 8.06
C GLU A 18 -5.37 -7.17 7.40
N GLN A 19 -6.22 -7.45 6.41
CA GLN A 19 -6.16 -8.70 5.64
C GLN A 19 -4.84 -8.84 4.86
N LEU A 20 -4.32 -7.75 4.29
CA LEU A 20 -3.00 -7.73 3.64
C LEU A 20 -1.88 -8.05 4.63
N MET A 21 -1.93 -7.53 5.86
CA MET A 21 -0.95 -7.87 6.91
C MET A 21 -1.04 -9.35 7.31
N PHE A 22 -2.24 -9.91 7.45
CA PHE A 22 -2.40 -11.35 7.72
C PHE A 22 -1.85 -12.21 6.58
N PHE A 23 -2.15 -11.84 5.33
CA PHE A 23 -1.61 -12.54 4.17
C PHE A 23 -0.08 -12.45 4.09
N HIS A 24 0.48 -11.26 4.33
CA HIS A 24 1.93 -11.06 4.43
C HIS A 24 2.54 -12.00 5.47
N ASN A 25 2.02 -12.02 6.69
CA ASN A 25 2.55 -12.86 7.76
C ASN A 25 2.45 -14.36 7.43
N HIS A 26 1.35 -14.81 6.82
CA HIS A 26 1.19 -16.18 6.33
C HIS A 26 2.25 -16.53 5.26
N SER A 27 2.45 -15.65 4.27
CA SER A 27 3.45 -15.86 3.23
C SER A 27 4.88 -15.85 3.79
N MET A 28 5.20 -14.96 4.72
CA MET A 28 6.51 -14.86 5.36
C MET A 28 6.82 -16.09 6.20
N LEU A 29 5.83 -16.66 6.90
CA LEU A 29 6.01 -17.91 7.63
C LEU A 29 6.45 -19.05 6.69
N ILE A 30 5.81 -19.17 5.52
CA ILE A 30 6.15 -20.18 4.51
C ILE A 30 7.56 -19.94 3.95
N ILE A 31 7.90 -18.68 3.61
CA ILE A 31 9.22 -18.33 3.08
C ILE A 31 10.32 -18.61 4.11
N ILE A 32 10.12 -18.23 5.37
CA ILE A 32 11.09 -18.49 6.45
C ILE A 32 11.28 -20.00 6.67
N LEU A 33 10.21 -20.79 6.60
CA LEU A 33 10.32 -22.25 6.70
C LEU A 33 11.19 -22.83 5.58
N ILE A 34 10.98 -22.40 4.34
CA ILE A 34 11.76 -22.85 3.18
C ILE A 34 13.23 -22.41 3.30
N THR A 35 13.49 -21.15 3.67
CA THR A 35 14.87 -20.65 3.79
C THR A 35 15.63 -21.33 4.92
N LEU A 36 14.99 -21.62 6.06
CA LEU A 36 15.59 -22.39 7.14
C LEU A 36 15.86 -23.84 6.72
N MET A 37 14.93 -24.49 6.01
CA MET A 37 15.12 -25.85 5.51
C MET A 37 16.30 -25.93 4.53
N VAL A 38 16.34 -25.05 3.53
CA VAL A 38 17.43 -25.01 2.54
C VAL A 38 18.74 -24.63 3.21
N GLY A 39 18.73 -23.63 4.09
CA GLY A 39 19.91 -23.21 4.85
C GLY A 39 20.48 -24.33 5.72
N TYR A 40 19.62 -25.12 6.37
CA TYR A 40 20.02 -26.29 7.13
C TYR A 40 20.64 -27.37 6.23
N LEU A 41 20.00 -27.71 5.11
CA LEU A 41 20.53 -28.71 4.16
C LEU A 41 21.91 -28.30 3.65
N MET A 42 22.06 -27.06 3.19
CA MET A 42 23.35 -26.53 2.71
C MET A 42 24.41 -26.53 3.81
N SER A 43 24.07 -26.09 5.02
CA SER A 43 24.98 -26.14 6.18
C SER A 43 25.44 -27.56 6.50
N SER A 44 24.51 -28.53 6.50
CA SER A 44 24.81 -29.94 6.79
C SER A 44 25.78 -30.55 5.78
N LEU A 45 25.71 -30.16 4.50
CA LEU A 45 26.61 -30.64 3.45
C LEU A 45 28.05 -30.18 3.67
N PHE A 46 28.28 -28.99 4.22
CA PHE A 46 29.64 -28.51 4.54
C PHE A 46 30.32 -29.34 5.64
N PHE A 47 29.54 -29.90 6.57
CA PHE A 47 30.08 -30.70 7.67
C PHE A 47 30.10 -32.21 7.37
N ASN A 48 29.53 -32.64 6.25
CA ASN A 48 29.48 -34.05 5.88
C ASN A 48 30.83 -34.54 5.33
N LYS A 49 31.40 -35.58 5.95
CA LYS A 49 32.66 -36.20 5.52
C LYS A 49 32.46 -37.42 4.61
N PHE A 50 31.25 -37.97 4.54
CA PHE A 50 30.95 -39.15 3.73
C PHE A 50 30.85 -38.79 2.25
N THR A 51 31.41 -39.63 1.39
CA THR A 51 31.37 -39.43 -0.06
C THR A 51 30.63 -40.59 -0.73
N ASN A 52 29.74 -40.27 -1.66
CA ASN A 52 29.08 -41.25 -2.52
C ASN A 52 29.16 -40.77 -3.98
N ARG A 53 29.96 -41.46 -4.79
CA ARG A 53 30.21 -41.10 -6.20
C ARG A 53 29.26 -41.80 -7.19
N PHE A 54 28.49 -42.77 -6.73
CA PHE A 54 27.63 -43.60 -7.59
C PHE A 54 26.18 -43.11 -7.64
N LEU A 55 25.82 -42.09 -6.84
CA LEU A 55 24.49 -41.47 -6.88
C LEU A 55 24.42 -40.46 -8.03
N MET A 56 24.14 -40.95 -9.24
CA MET A 56 24.01 -40.11 -10.45
C MET A 56 22.58 -39.61 -10.67
N GLU A 57 21.57 -40.42 -10.36
CA GLU A 57 20.16 -40.09 -10.55
C GLU A 57 19.31 -40.62 -9.40
N SER A 58 18.22 -39.91 -9.12
CA SER A 58 17.20 -40.36 -8.16
C SER A 58 15.85 -39.74 -8.49
N GLN A 59 15.11 -40.44 -9.36
CA GLN A 59 13.78 -40.03 -9.81
C GLN A 59 12.80 -39.79 -8.64
N THR A 60 12.95 -40.55 -7.55
CA THR A 60 12.12 -40.37 -6.35
C THR A 60 12.34 -39.02 -5.68
N ILE A 61 13.59 -38.53 -5.61
CA ILE A 61 13.91 -37.21 -5.04
C ILE A 61 13.39 -36.11 -5.97
N GLU A 62 13.53 -36.29 -7.28
CA GLU A 62 13.03 -35.33 -8.28
C GLU A 62 11.52 -35.12 -8.18
N ILE A 63 10.77 -36.21 -7.99
CA ILE A 63 9.32 -36.16 -7.79
C ILE A 63 9.00 -35.40 -6.50
N ILE A 64 9.71 -35.71 -5.40
CA ILE A 64 9.46 -35.08 -4.08
C ILE A 64 9.70 -33.57 -4.13
N TRP A 65 10.84 -33.10 -4.65
CA TRP A 65 11.14 -31.67 -4.71
C TRP A 65 10.31 -30.92 -5.75
N THR A 66 9.57 -31.61 -6.61
CA THR A 66 8.69 -30.97 -7.61
C THR A 66 7.28 -30.79 -7.03
N ILE A 67 6.75 -31.84 -6.39
CA ILE A 67 5.41 -31.82 -5.80
C ILE A 67 5.36 -30.92 -4.56
N LEU A 68 6.40 -30.95 -3.71
CA LEU A 68 6.38 -30.21 -2.45
C LEU A 68 6.30 -28.68 -2.65
N PRO A 69 7.11 -28.03 -3.51
CA PRO A 69 6.96 -26.61 -3.80
C PRO A 69 5.63 -26.27 -4.48
N ALA A 70 5.13 -27.13 -5.37
CA ALA A 70 3.83 -26.91 -6.01
C ALA A 70 2.70 -26.83 -4.96
N PHE A 71 2.72 -27.71 -3.96
CA PHE A 71 1.76 -27.68 -2.86
C PHE A 71 1.92 -26.42 -1.98
N MET A 72 3.15 -26.00 -1.69
CA MET A 72 3.42 -24.76 -0.95
C MET A 72 2.90 -23.51 -1.68
N LEU A 73 3.03 -23.45 -3.00
CA LEU A 73 2.49 -22.36 -3.82
C LEU A 73 0.96 -22.30 -3.75
N ILE A 74 0.27 -23.44 -3.73
CA ILE A 74 -1.20 -23.47 -3.59
C ILE A 74 -1.63 -22.83 -2.26
N PHE A 75 -0.93 -23.09 -1.16
CA PHE A 75 -1.25 -22.47 0.14
C PHE A 75 -1.00 -20.96 0.20
N ILE A 76 -0.12 -20.42 -0.64
CA ILE A 76 0.06 -18.97 -0.78
C ILE A 76 -1.02 -18.41 -1.73
N ALA A 77 -1.28 -19.09 -2.84
CA ALA A 77 -2.18 -18.61 -3.89
C ALA A 77 -3.65 -18.51 -3.44
N LEU A 78 -4.16 -19.49 -2.69
CA LEU A 78 -5.57 -19.49 -2.26
C LEU A 78 -5.97 -18.25 -1.43
N PRO A 79 -5.28 -17.89 -0.33
CA PRO A 79 -5.61 -16.67 0.41
C PRO A 79 -5.32 -15.40 -0.40
N SER A 80 -4.31 -15.41 -1.28
CA SER A 80 -4.00 -14.28 -2.17
C SER A 80 -5.14 -13.97 -3.13
N LEU A 81 -5.66 -14.98 -3.84
CA LEU A 81 -6.76 -14.84 -4.77
C LEU A 81 -8.04 -14.40 -4.07
N ARG A 82 -8.35 -14.98 -2.90
CA ARG A 82 -9.48 -14.53 -2.09
C ARG A 82 -9.40 -13.04 -1.77
N LEU A 83 -8.21 -12.56 -1.35
CA LEU A 83 -8.01 -11.16 -1.02
C LEU A 83 -8.12 -10.25 -2.25
N LEU A 84 -7.60 -10.69 -3.40
CA LEU A 84 -7.73 -9.98 -4.66
C LEU A 84 -9.21 -9.69 -5.00
N TYR A 85 -10.08 -10.69 -4.90
CA TYR A 85 -11.51 -10.51 -5.15
C TYR A 85 -12.20 -9.63 -4.10
N LEU A 86 -11.75 -9.67 -2.84
CA LEU A 86 -12.27 -8.77 -1.79
C LEU A 86 -11.89 -7.30 -2.02
N LEU A 87 -10.72 -7.06 -2.61
CA LEU A 87 -10.26 -5.71 -2.96
C LEU A 87 -11.05 -5.13 -4.14
N ASP A 88 -11.47 -5.96 -5.08
CA ASP A 88 -12.21 -5.55 -6.28
C ASP A 88 -13.72 -5.41 -6.05
N ASP A 89 -14.24 -5.86 -4.89
CA ASP A 89 -15.67 -5.83 -4.62
C ASP A 89 -16.20 -4.38 -4.60
N LEU A 90 -17.23 -4.14 -5.42
CA LEU A 90 -17.79 -2.83 -5.67
C LEU A 90 -18.80 -2.46 -4.59
N ASN A 91 -18.30 -2.08 -3.43
CA ASN A 91 -19.13 -1.47 -2.39
C ASN A 91 -19.72 -0.14 -2.89
N LYS A 92 -20.97 0.16 -2.50
CA LYS A 92 -21.62 1.46 -2.79
C LYS A 92 -20.89 2.56 -2.00
N PRO A 93 -20.11 3.44 -2.63
CA PRO A 93 -19.42 4.50 -1.91
C PRO A 93 -20.40 5.58 -1.49
N LEU A 94 -20.11 6.23 -0.36
CA LEU A 94 -20.83 7.40 0.12
C LEU A 94 -20.21 8.70 -0.41
N ILE A 95 -18.91 8.68 -0.69
CA ILE A 95 -18.12 9.86 -1.11
C ILE A 95 -17.21 9.44 -2.25
N THR A 96 -17.15 10.28 -3.28
CA THR A 96 -16.17 10.21 -4.36
C THR A 96 -15.16 11.33 -4.21
N LEU A 97 -13.88 10.96 -4.16
CA LEU A 97 -12.75 11.89 -4.23
C LEU A 97 -12.03 11.67 -5.55
N LYS A 98 -11.87 12.72 -6.35
CA LYS A 98 -10.98 12.66 -7.51
C LYS A 98 -9.63 13.27 -7.15
N THR A 99 -8.58 12.58 -7.54
CA THR A 99 -7.19 12.92 -7.26
C THR A 99 -6.44 13.00 -8.57
N ILE A 100 -5.75 14.11 -8.79
CA ILE A 100 -5.03 14.38 -10.02
C ILE A 100 -3.56 14.64 -9.70
N GLY A 101 -2.67 13.87 -10.30
CA GLY A 101 -1.23 14.06 -10.18
C GLY A 101 -0.70 15.12 -11.16
N HIS A 102 0.19 15.97 -10.67
CA HIS A 102 0.93 16.99 -11.42
C HIS A 102 2.40 17.00 -11.01
N GLN A 103 3.27 17.58 -11.82
CA GLN A 103 4.67 17.89 -11.51
C GLN A 103 4.74 19.20 -10.70
N TRP A 104 4.95 19.19 -9.38
CA TRP A 104 5.10 18.07 -8.45
C TRP A 104 4.23 18.31 -7.23
N TYR A 105 2.93 18.08 -7.40
CA TYR A 105 1.90 18.26 -6.38
C TYR A 105 0.67 17.43 -6.74
N TRP A 106 -0.31 17.40 -5.82
CA TRP A 106 -1.59 16.72 -6.05
C TRP A 106 -2.72 17.74 -6.01
N SER A 107 -3.69 17.63 -6.91
CA SER A 107 -4.96 18.35 -6.79
C SER A 107 -6.09 17.38 -6.47
N TYR A 108 -7.04 17.86 -5.67
CA TYR A 108 -8.15 17.06 -5.17
C TYR A 108 -9.48 17.75 -5.50
N GLU A 109 -10.44 16.98 -5.99
CA GLU A 109 -11.78 17.44 -6.33
C GLU A 109 -12.83 16.60 -5.59
N TYR A 110 -13.70 17.27 -4.84
CA TYR A 110 -14.88 16.69 -4.20
C TYR A 110 -16.12 17.01 -5.03
N SER A 111 -16.24 16.36 -6.19
CA SER A 111 -17.31 16.64 -7.17
C SER A 111 -18.72 16.39 -6.64
N ASP A 112 -18.87 15.52 -5.64
CA ASP A 112 -20.16 15.21 -5.03
C ASP A 112 -20.71 16.38 -4.19
N PHE A 113 -19.85 17.35 -3.81
CA PHE A 113 -20.18 18.46 -2.92
C PHE A 113 -19.66 19.79 -3.46
N ASN A 114 -20.54 20.58 -4.09
CA ASN A 114 -20.26 21.95 -4.58
C ASN A 114 -18.97 22.15 -5.42
N ASN A 115 -18.42 21.08 -6.01
CA ASN A 115 -17.15 21.11 -6.75
C ASN A 115 -16.01 21.78 -5.98
N ILE A 116 -15.82 21.42 -4.71
CA ILE A 116 -14.64 21.88 -3.95
C ILE A 116 -13.38 21.31 -4.61
N GLU A 117 -12.46 22.19 -4.98
CA GLU A 117 -11.16 21.84 -5.56
C GLU A 117 -10.03 22.58 -4.84
N PHE A 118 -8.90 21.91 -4.62
CA PHE A 118 -7.69 22.54 -4.09
C PHE A 118 -6.43 21.75 -4.46
N ASP A 119 -5.31 22.46 -4.45
CA ASP A 119 -3.98 21.91 -4.62
C ASP A 119 -3.33 21.62 -3.27
N SER A 120 -2.48 20.59 -3.23
CA SER A 120 -1.75 20.12 -2.06
C SER A 120 -0.27 20.04 -2.39
N TYR A 121 0.50 20.99 -1.85
CA TYR A 121 1.94 21.09 -1.98
C TYR A 121 2.64 20.68 -0.68
N MET A 122 3.84 20.12 -0.81
CA MET A 122 4.70 19.88 0.36
C MET A 122 5.09 21.20 1.03
N ILE A 123 4.98 21.26 2.36
CA ILE A 123 5.47 22.42 3.11
C ILE A 123 7.00 22.48 3.00
N PRO A 124 7.60 23.59 2.54
CA PRO A 124 9.04 23.76 2.48
C PRO A 124 9.69 23.62 3.87
N SER A 125 10.91 23.07 3.92
CA SER A 125 11.60 22.81 5.19
C SER A 125 11.84 24.03 6.08
N LYS A 126 11.89 25.23 5.48
CA LYS A 126 12.05 26.51 6.19
C LYS A 126 10.77 27.00 6.86
N GLU A 127 9.61 26.49 6.43
CA GLU A 127 8.28 26.90 6.90
C GLU A 127 7.67 25.88 7.88
N LEU A 128 8.36 24.76 8.11
CA LEU A 128 7.90 23.72 9.03
C LEU A 128 7.84 24.24 10.47
N THR A 129 6.72 23.97 11.14
CA THR A 129 6.61 24.14 12.59
C THR A 129 7.17 22.92 13.33
N MET A 130 7.38 23.03 14.65
CA MET A 130 7.96 21.97 15.49
C MET A 130 7.21 20.63 15.40
N ASN A 131 5.92 20.66 15.06
CA ASN A 131 5.05 19.49 15.00
C ASN A 131 4.97 18.87 13.60
N ASN A 132 5.57 19.50 12.59
CA ASN A 132 5.49 19.02 11.22
C ASN A 132 6.56 17.98 10.91
N PHE A 133 6.21 17.05 10.03
CA PHE A 133 7.11 16.05 9.50
C PHE A 133 7.75 16.51 8.19
N ARG A 134 9.09 16.57 8.20
CA ARG A 134 9.89 16.90 7.02
C ARG A 134 9.55 15.95 5.86
N LEU A 135 9.26 16.54 4.69
CA LEU A 135 8.89 15.86 3.43
C LEU A 135 7.55 15.14 3.42
N LEU A 136 6.75 15.22 4.49
CA LEU A 136 5.48 14.49 4.60
C LEU A 136 4.28 15.41 4.78
N ASP A 137 4.43 16.52 5.51
CA ASP A 137 3.33 17.48 5.64
C ASP A 137 3.11 18.30 4.37
N VAL A 138 1.85 18.64 4.16
CA VAL A 138 1.33 19.45 3.06
C VAL A 138 0.59 20.66 3.58
N ASP A 139 0.46 21.69 2.75
CA ASP A 139 -0.32 22.90 3.03
C ASP A 139 -1.81 22.60 3.21
N ASN A 140 -2.41 21.86 2.27
CA ASN A 140 -3.82 21.47 2.27
C ASN A 140 -3.94 19.95 2.34
N ARG A 141 -4.57 19.45 3.41
CA ARG A 141 -4.79 18.02 3.63
C ARG A 141 -6.11 17.58 3.02
N ILE A 142 -6.17 16.33 2.58
CA ILE A 142 -7.43 15.68 2.19
C ILE A 142 -8.22 15.41 3.46
N ILE A 143 -9.44 15.92 3.59
CA ILE A 143 -10.30 15.64 4.74
C ILE A 143 -11.33 14.58 4.35
N LEU A 144 -11.39 13.47 5.08
CA LEU A 144 -12.30 12.35 4.81
C LEU A 144 -12.92 11.80 6.10
N PRO A 145 -14.19 11.37 6.10
CA PRO A 145 -14.80 10.83 7.31
C PRO A 145 -14.42 9.35 7.54
N PHE A 146 -14.05 9.00 8.78
CA PHE A 146 -13.86 7.58 9.15
C PHE A 146 -15.21 6.82 9.15
N ASN A 147 -15.15 5.49 9.06
CA ASN A 147 -16.29 4.56 8.98
C ASN A 147 -17.24 4.84 7.80
N SER A 148 -16.73 5.42 6.72
CA SER A 148 -17.46 5.64 5.48
C SER A 148 -16.74 4.98 4.31
N GLN A 149 -17.51 4.44 3.36
CA GLN A 149 -16.94 3.88 2.13
C GLN A 149 -16.63 5.01 1.16
N ILE A 150 -15.35 5.15 0.80
CA ILE A 150 -14.85 6.21 -0.07
C ILE A 150 -14.40 5.57 -1.37
N ARG A 151 -14.84 6.14 -2.49
CA ARG A 151 -14.30 5.86 -3.82
C ARG A 151 -13.27 6.93 -4.15
N ILE A 152 -12.09 6.51 -4.56
CA ILE A 152 -11.08 7.41 -5.13
C ILE A 152 -10.96 7.17 -6.63
N LEU A 153 -10.95 8.26 -7.39
CA LEU A 153 -10.70 8.29 -8.83
C LEU A 153 -9.36 8.97 -9.06
N ILE A 154 -8.41 8.28 -9.68
CA ILE A 154 -7.01 8.70 -9.74
C ILE A 154 -6.60 8.83 -11.21
N THR A 155 -6.07 9.99 -11.56
CA THR A 155 -5.54 10.29 -12.90
C THR A 155 -4.39 11.28 -12.81
N ALA A 156 -3.74 11.60 -13.92
CA ALA A 156 -2.68 12.60 -13.99
C ALA A 156 -2.90 13.52 -15.20
N LEU A 157 -2.35 14.73 -15.14
CA LEU A 157 -2.42 15.69 -16.25
C LEU A 157 -1.12 15.77 -17.08
N ASP A 158 -0.02 15.25 -16.57
CA ASP A 158 1.30 15.32 -17.22
C ASP A 158 1.96 13.96 -17.45
N VAL A 159 2.63 13.41 -16.44
CA VAL A 159 3.39 12.17 -16.47
C VAL A 159 2.74 11.13 -15.56
N LEU A 160 3.35 9.94 -15.49
CA LEU A 160 2.92 8.92 -14.54
C LEU A 160 3.23 9.37 -13.11
N HIS A 161 2.26 9.18 -12.23
CA HIS A 161 2.43 9.26 -10.78
C HIS A 161 1.80 8.01 -10.15
N SER A 162 1.92 7.85 -8.84
CA SER A 162 1.18 6.81 -8.11
C SER A 162 0.74 7.37 -6.77
N TRP A 163 -0.56 7.34 -6.54
CA TRP A 163 -1.14 7.79 -5.28
C TRP A 163 -1.15 6.64 -4.28
N THR A 164 -0.46 6.82 -3.16
CA THR A 164 -0.19 5.74 -2.20
C THR A 164 -0.37 6.19 -0.78
N ILE A 165 -1.16 5.45 0.00
CA ILE A 165 -1.26 5.57 1.47
C ILE A 165 -1.02 4.19 2.08
N PRO A 166 0.19 3.88 2.58
CA PRO A 166 0.56 2.54 3.02
C PRO A 166 -0.31 2.01 4.17
N SER A 167 -0.69 2.85 5.13
CA SER A 167 -1.51 2.40 6.28
C SER A 167 -2.94 2.00 5.88
N LEU A 168 -3.43 2.49 4.73
CA LEU A 168 -4.73 2.09 4.17
C LEU A 168 -4.61 0.91 3.20
N GLY A 169 -3.40 0.50 2.84
CA GLY A 169 -3.15 -0.57 1.87
C GLY A 169 -3.49 -0.17 0.43
N ILE A 170 -3.42 1.12 0.10
CA ILE A 170 -3.78 1.64 -1.23
C ILE A 170 -2.52 2.12 -1.93
N LYS A 171 -2.33 1.65 -3.15
CA LYS A 171 -1.38 2.15 -4.13
C LYS A 171 -2.03 2.02 -5.50
N VAL A 172 -2.26 3.14 -6.18
CA VAL A 172 -2.88 3.15 -7.50
C VAL A 172 -2.20 4.18 -8.38
N ASP A 173 -1.82 3.77 -9.57
CA ASP A 173 -1.12 4.62 -10.52
C ASP A 173 -2.07 5.70 -11.08
N ALA A 174 -1.55 6.90 -11.20
CA ALA A 174 -2.17 8.04 -11.83
C ALA A 174 -1.62 8.14 -13.25
N THR A 175 -2.46 7.84 -14.24
CA THR A 175 -2.07 7.70 -15.65
C THR A 175 -2.76 8.76 -16.48
N PRO A 176 -2.03 9.58 -17.26
CA PRO A 176 -2.66 10.56 -18.15
C PRO A 176 -3.61 9.89 -19.14
N GLY A 177 -4.82 10.44 -19.28
CA GLY A 177 -5.85 9.90 -20.18
C GLY A 177 -6.58 8.65 -19.66
N ARG A 178 -6.32 8.21 -18.43
CA ARG A 178 -7.03 7.09 -17.79
C ARG A 178 -7.47 7.46 -16.38
N LEU A 179 -8.69 7.07 -16.03
CA LEU A 179 -9.27 7.27 -14.71
C LEU A 179 -9.30 5.93 -13.97
N ASN A 180 -8.34 5.71 -13.08
CA ASN A 180 -8.32 4.50 -12.25
C ASN A 180 -9.24 4.69 -11.04
N GLN A 181 -9.93 3.63 -10.63
CA GLN A 181 -10.81 3.65 -9.48
C GLN A 181 -10.29 2.68 -8.41
N SER A 182 -10.39 3.08 -7.15
CA SER A 182 -10.24 2.19 -6.01
C SER A 182 -11.24 2.56 -4.92
N ASN A 183 -11.61 1.61 -4.08
CA ASN A 183 -12.47 1.84 -2.92
C ASN A 183 -11.68 1.59 -1.64
N PHE A 184 -11.97 2.33 -0.59
CA PHE A 184 -11.41 2.06 0.73
C PHE A 184 -12.30 2.59 1.85
N LEU A 185 -11.98 2.18 3.06
CA LEU A 185 -12.63 2.61 4.30
C LEU A 185 -11.55 2.88 5.35
N ILE A 186 -11.73 3.96 6.10
CA ILE A 186 -10.82 4.34 7.19
C ILE A 186 -11.48 3.96 8.53
N ASN A 187 -10.84 3.12 9.35
CA ASN A 187 -11.43 2.59 10.60
C ASN A 187 -11.28 3.52 11.81
N ARG A 188 -10.40 4.52 11.76
CA ARG A 188 -10.06 5.36 12.92
C ARG A 188 -9.73 6.80 12.50
N PRO A 189 -9.99 7.79 13.37
CA PRO A 189 -9.56 9.16 13.13
C PRO A 189 -8.03 9.29 13.19
N GLY A 190 -7.50 10.34 12.56
CA GLY A 190 -6.07 10.69 12.61
C GLY A 190 -5.50 11.12 11.27
N LEU A 191 -4.18 11.33 11.24
CA LEU A 191 -3.44 11.68 10.02
C LEU A 191 -2.77 10.44 9.41
N PHE A 192 -3.01 10.24 8.12
CA PHE A 192 -2.40 9.17 7.33
C PHE A 192 -1.53 9.78 6.24
N PHE A 193 -0.28 9.31 6.18
CA PHE A 193 0.75 9.88 5.32
C PHE A 193 1.10 8.91 4.20
N GLY A 194 1.38 9.48 3.04
CA GLY A 194 1.77 8.78 1.84
C GLY A 194 2.73 9.62 0.99
N GLN A 195 3.25 9.01 -0.07
CA GLN A 195 4.14 9.67 -1.02
C GLN A 195 3.89 9.12 -2.43
N CYS A 196 4.21 9.91 -3.45
CA CYS A 196 4.22 9.42 -4.82
C CYS A 196 5.13 8.18 -4.94
N SER A 197 4.60 7.11 -5.53
CA SER A 197 5.30 5.82 -5.65
C SER A 197 5.60 5.39 -7.08
N GLU A 198 5.64 6.37 -8.00
CA GLU A 198 6.02 6.21 -9.41
C GLU A 198 6.89 7.39 -9.85
N ILE A 199 7.96 7.13 -10.60
CA ILE A 199 8.97 8.16 -10.91
C ILE A 199 8.38 9.26 -11.82
N CYS A 200 8.38 10.50 -11.33
CA CYS A 200 7.72 11.63 -12.02
C CYS A 200 8.62 12.86 -12.25
N GLY A 201 9.94 12.73 -12.11
CA GLY A 201 10.92 13.78 -12.42
C GLY A 201 11.66 14.34 -11.19
N ALA A 202 12.15 15.58 -11.30
CA ALA A 202 13.12 16.16 -10.36
C ALA A 202 12.64 16.18 -8.90
N ASN A 203 11.37 16.51 -8.66
CA ASN A 203 10.81 16.60 -7.32
C ASN A 203 9.92 15.40 -6.96
N HIS A 204 10.17 14.23 -7.55
CA HIS A 204 9.43 13.00 -7.26
C HIS A 204 9.31 12.69 -5.75
N SER A 205 10.38 12.94 -4.98
CA SER A 205 10.40 12.71 -3.52
C SER A 205 9.67 13.79 -2.70
N PHE A 206 9.16 14.85 -3.33
CA PHE A 206 8.66 16.06 -2.67
C PHE A 206 7.19 16.37 -2.95
N MET A 207 6.40 15.33 -3.26
CA MET A 207 4.96 15.43 -3.43
C MET A 207 4.22 14.40 -2.54
N PRO A 208 4.23 14.61 -1.21
CA PRO A 208 3.58 13.74 -0.26
C PRO A 208 2.05 13.88 -0.34
N ILE A 209 1.38 12.95 0.33
CA ILE A 209 -0.07 12.87 0.42
C ILE A 209 -0.42 12.79 1.90
N VAL A 210 -1.36 13.61 2.37
CA VAL A 210 -1.86 13.56 3.75
C VAL A 210 -3.38 13.50 3.75
N ILE A 211 -3.91 12.47 4.39
CA ILE A 211 -5.33 12.33 4.70
C ILE A 211 -5.53 12.64 6.17
N GLU A 212 -6.44 13.56 6.46
CA GLU A 212 -7.00 13.79 7.78
C GLU A 212 -8.36 13.10 7.89
N SER A 213 -8.40 12.07 8.72
CA SER A 213 -9.62 11.32 8.99
C SER A 213 -10.35 11.88 10.19
N VAL A 214 -11.55 12.36 9.96
CA VAL A 214 -12.36 13.10 10.93
C VAL A 214 -13.74 12.47 11.09
N SER A 215 -14.53 12.95 12.06
CA SER A 215 -15.92 12.51 12.19
C SER A 215 -16.79 13.05 11.06
N LEU A 216 -17.90 12.37 10.74
CA LEU A 216 -18.80 12.82 9.68
C LEU A 216 -19.33 14.25 9.94
N ASN A 217 -19.62 14.60 11.19
CA ASN A 217 -20.09 15.95 11.55
C ASN A 217 -19.04 17.04 11.26
N SER A 218 -17.76 16.78 11.57
CA SER A 218 -16.67 17.71 11.24
C SER A 218 -16.42 17.80 9.74
N PHE A 219 -16.56 16.68 9.02
CA PHE A 219 -16.45 16.67 7.56
C PHE A 219 -17.54 17.51 6.90
N ILE A 220 -18.80 17.37 7.33
CA ILE A 220 -19.92 18.18 6.83
C ILE A 220 -19.70 19.67 7.12
N LYS A 221 -19.17 20.02 8.31
CA LYS A 221 -18.84 21.42 8.64
C LYS A 221 -17.75 21.98 7.74
N TRP A 222 -16.73 21.18 7.42
CA TRP A 222 -15.63 21.58 6.53
C TRP A 222 -16.09 21.72 5.07
N ILE A 223 -16.98 20.85 4.57
CA ILE A 223 -17.55 21.01 3.23
C ILE A 223 -18.34 22.32 3.08
N ASN A 224 -18.98 22.77 4.15
CA ASN A 224 -19.84 23.96 4.13
C ASN A 224 -19.10 25.27 4.48
N SER A 225 -17.79 25.22 4.76
CA SER A 225 -16.99 26.41 5.06
C SER A 225 -16.42 27.02 3.79
#